data_AF-A0A2V8VHV0-F1
#
_entry.id   AF-A0A2V8VHV0-F1
#
_cell.length_a   1.000
_cell.length_b   1.000
_cell.length_c   1.000
_cell.angle_alpha   90.00
_cell.angle_beta   90.00
_cell.angle_gamma   90.00
#
_symmetry.space_group_name_H-M   'P 1'
#
loop_
_entity.id
_entity.type
_entity.pdbx_description
1 polymer ?
#
loop_
_entity_poly.entity_id
_entity_poly.type
_entity_poly.pdbx_seq_one_letter_code
_entity_poly.pdbx_strand_id
1 'polypeptide(L)'
;MGKSGQLKAKVDRLEKKLAAKGASLAADKQRVLRKKLKRFQRAWRTALALEKRSAEMGKGAKPAAQAAEEKPAAAPPEAATPAT
;
A
#
# COMPACT_ATOMS: atom_id res chain seq x y z
N MET A 1 2.42 -5.09 -17.65
CA MET A 1 2.81 -3.88 -16.86
C MET A 1 2.70 -4.20 -15.38
N GLY A 2 3.78 -3.97 -14.62
CA GLY A 2 3.77 -4.10 -13.16
C GLY A 2 2.79 -3.15 -12.47
N LYS A 3 2.50 -3.40 -11.19
CA LYS A 3 1.58 -2.59 -10.38
C LYS A 3 2.07 -1.14 -10.30
N SER A 4 3.39 -0.93 -10.31
CA SER A 4 4.02 0.39 -10.37
C SER A 4 3.70 1.16 -11.65
N GLY A 5 3.71 0.52 -12.82
CA GLY A 5 3.42 1.14 -14.12
C GLY A 5 1.98 1.64 -14.22
N GLN A 6 1.00 0.87 -13.73
CA GLN A 6 -0.39 1.30 -13.69
C GLN A 6 -0.63 2.49 -12.75
N LEU A 7 0.08 2.53 -11.61
CA LEU A 7 -0.02 3.63 -10.65
C LEU A 7 0.59 4.91 -11.23
N LYS A 8 1.71 4.82 -11.95
CA LYS A 8 2.31 5.96 -12.65
C LYS A 8 1.35 6.56 -13.69
N ALA A 9 0.75 5.73 -14.55
CA ALA A 9 -0.24 6.18 -15.52
C ALA A 9 -1.46 6.89 -14.88
N LYS A 10 -1.90 6.43 -13.71
CA LYS A 10 -2.98 7.10 -12.94
C LYS A 10 -2.55 8.44 -12.36
N VAL A 11 -1.30 8.56 -11.89
CA VAL A 11 -0.74 9.84 -11.41
C VAL A 11 -0.66 10.85 -12.56
N ASP A 12 -0.07 10.46 -13.69
CA ASP A 12 0.04 11.31 -14.90
C ASP A 12 -1.33 11.80 -15.37
N ARG A 13 -2.33 10.93 -15.40
CA ARG A 13 -3.69 11.29 -15.81
C ARG A 13 -4.34 12.30 -14.85
N LEU A 14 -4.10 12.15 -13.54
CA LEU A 14 -4.62 13.08 -12.53
C LEU A 14 -3.88 14.42 -12.56
N GLU A 15 -2.57 14.43 -12.80
CA GLU A 15 -1.77 15.64 -12.97
C GLU A 15 -2.24 16.43 -14.19
N LYS A 16 -2.36 15.78 -15.35
CA LYS A 16 -2.90 16.41 -16.57
C LYS A 16 -4.30 16.97 -16.35
N LYS A 17 -5.17 16.25 -15.64
CA LYS A 17 -6.53 16.70 -15.34
C LYS A 17 -6.56 17.93 -14.42
N LEU A 18 -5.68 17.97 -13.42
CA LEU A 18 -5.53 19.13 -12.53
C LEU A 18 -4.87 20.31 -13.22
N ALA A 19 -3.91 20.09 -14.11
CA ALA A 19 -3.29 21.16 -14.89
C ALA A 19 -4.28 21.77 -15.89
N ALA A 20 -5.03 20.94 -16.62
CA ALA A 20 -5.95 21.40 -17.67
C ALA A 20 -7.26 22.01 -17.14
N LYS A 21 -7.84 21.44 -16.07
CA LYS A 21 -9.17 21.84 -15.57
C LYS A 21 -9.18 22.20 -14.09
N GLY A 22 -8.04 22.17 -13.40
CA GLY A 22 -7.99 22.36 -11.95
C GLY A 22 -8.46 23.73 -11.47
N ALA A 23 -8.28 24.78 -12.27
CA ALA A 23 -8.75 26.14 -11.94
C ALA A 23 -10.25 26.33 -12.20
N SER A 24 -10.83 25.55 -13.12
CA SER A 24 -12.26 25.59 -13.48
C SER A 24 -13.11 24.62 -12.64
N LEU A 25 -12.47 23.74 -11.87
CA LEU A 25 -13.17 22.81 -10.98
C LEU A 25 -13.55 23.49 -9.67
N ALA A 26 -14.74 23.15 -9.15
CA ALA A 26 -15.14 23.50 -7.79
C ALA A 26 -14.07 23.08 -6.76
N ALA A 27 -13.82 23.93 -5.76
CA ALA A 27 -12.75 23.76 -4.79
C ALA A 27 -12.77 22.39 -4.10
N ASP A 28 -13.96 21.86 -3.78
CA ASP A 28 -14.11 20.53 -3.18
C ASP A 28 -13.63 19.41 -4.10
N LYS A 29 -14.02 19.47 -5.38
CA LYS A 29 -13.59 18.49 -6.39
C LYS A 29 -12.08 18.58 -6.62
N GLN A 30 -11.53 19.80 -6.64
CA GLN A 30 -10.09 20.02 -6.75
C GLN A 30 -9.33 19.43 -5.55
N ARG A 31 -9.83 19.66 -4.32
CA ARG A 31 -9.26 19.11 -3.08
C ARG A 31 -9.28 17.59 -3.07
N VAL A 32 -10.39 16.97 -3.49
CA VAL A 32 -10.51 15.50 -3.59
C VAL A 32 -9.52 14.95 -4.61
N LEU A 33 -9.40 15.55 -5.79
CA LEU A 33 -8.45 15.11 -6.82
C LEU A 33 -6.99 15.25 -6.36
N ARG A 34 -6.63 16.37 -5.71
CA ARG A 34 -5.30 16.54 -5.11
C ARG A 34 -5.01 15.50 -4.03
N LYS A 35 -5.99 15.16 -3.17
CA LYS A 35 -5.86 14.07 -2.18
C LYS A 35 -5.65 12.72 -2.86
N LYS A 36 -6.42 12.40 -3.90
CA LYS A 36 -6.26 11.16 -4.68
C LYS A 36 -4.87 11.08 -5.32
N LEU A 37 -4.39 12.18 -5.91
CA LEU A 37 -3.06 12.26 -6.50
C LEU A 37 -1.96 11.96 -5.46
N LYS A 38 -2.01 12.58 -4.28
CA LYS A 38 -1.05 12.28 -3.20
C LYS A 38 -1.11 10.81 -2.75
N ARG A 39 -2.30 10.23 -2.66
CA ARG A 39 -2.48 8.80 -2.32
C ARG A 39 -1.88 7.89 -3.39
N PHE A 40 -2.11 8.17 -4.67
CA PHE A 40 -1.54 7.39 -5.76
C PHE A 40 -0.02 7.53 -5.86
N GLN A 41 0.55 8.72 -5.62
CA GLN A 41 2.00 8.90 -5.54
C GLN A 41 2.62 8.10 -4.38
N ARG A 42 1.96 8.05 -3.20
CA ARG A 42 2.40 7.19 -2.07
C ARG A 42 2.31 5.71 -2.41
N ALA A 43 1.19 5.27 -3.00
CA ALA A 43 0.99 3.90 -3.46
C ALA A 43 2.03 3.51 -4.52
N TRP A 44 2.39 4.44 -5.41
CA TRP A 44 3.40 4.21 -6.44
C TRP A 44 4.79 4.01 -5.83
N ARG A 45 5.20 4.86 -4.88
CA ARG A 45 6.47 4.72 -4.16
C ARG A 45 6.56 3.39 -3.39
N THR A 46 5.48 2.99 -2.74
CA THR A 46 5.42 1.70 -2.02
C THR A 46 5.42 0.50 -2.98
N ALA A 47 4.68 0.57 -4.09
CA ALA A 47 4.72 -0.46 -5.12
C ALA A 47 6.12 -0.60 -5.73
N LEU A 48 6.84 0.50 -5.98
CA LEU A 48 8.23 0.47 -6.42
C LEU A 48 9.16 -0.17 -5.38
N ALA A 49 8.99 0.14 -4.10
CA ALA A 49 9.79 -0.47 -3.04
C ALA A 49 9.51 -1.98 -2.90
N LEU A 50 8.25 -2.39 -3.02
CA LEU A 50 7.85 -3.80 -2.99
C LEU A 50 8.32 -4.57 -4.23
N GLU A 51 8.23 -3.99 -5.42
CA GLU A 51 8.76 -4.60 -6.65
C GLU A 51 10.29 -4.75 -6.57
N LYS A 52 11.01 -3.75 -6.03
CA LYS A 52 12.46 -3.86 -5.77
C LYS A 52 12.79 -4.97 -4.78
N ARG A 53 12.11 -5.01 -3.62
CA ARG A 53 12.28 -6.10 -2.64
C ARG A 53 11.97 -7.48 -3.23
N SER A 54 10.93 -7.58 -4.07
CA SER A 54 10.58 -8.83 -4.74
C SER A 54 11.65 -9.25 -5.75
N ALA A 55 12.26 -8.29 -6.46
CA ALA A 55 13.36 -8.55 -7.38
C ALA A 55 14.66 -8.96 -6.65
N GLU A 56 14.95 -8.36 -5.49
CA GLU A 56 16.09 -8.75 -4.65
C GLU A 56 15.89 -10.13 -4.00
N MET A 57 14.68 -10.42 -3.49
CA MET A 57 14.32 -11.74 -2.98
C MET A 57 14.35 -12.81 -4.09
N GLY A 58 13.95 -12.47 -5.31
CA GLY A 58 14.02 -13.38 -6.46
C GLY A 58 15.44 -13.73 -6.91
N LYS A 59 16.47 -12.96 -6.51
CA LYS A 59 17.88 -13.25 -6.81
C LYS A 59 18.63 -13.97 -5.69
N GLY A 60 18.02 -14.16 -4.51
CA GLY A 60 18.72 -14.73 -3.35
C GLY A 60 17.91 -15.65 -2.42
N ALA A 61 16.59 -15.77 -2.59
CA ALA A 61 15.77 -16.57 -1.68
C ALA A 61 15.22 -17.82 -2.39
N LYS A 62 15.75 -18.98 -1.97
CA LYS A 62 14.94 -20.22 -1.89
C LYS A 62 13.56 -19.86 -1.31
N PRO A 63 12.47 -20.45 -1.80
CA PRO A 63 11.13 -20.12 -1.34
C PRO A 63 10.98 -20.67 0.09
N ALA A 64 11.13 -19.81 1.09
CA ALA A 64 10.57 -20.08 2.40
C ALA A 64 9.05 -19.89 2.28
N ALA A 65 8.38 -21.02 2.06
CA ALA A 65 7.02 -21.37 2.44
C ALA A 65 6.13 -20.17 2.83
N GLN A 66 5.14 -19.81 2.01
CA GLN A 66 3.79 -20.37 2.14
C GLN A 66 3.35 -20.64 3.59
N ALA A 67 2.28 -19.93 3.97
CA ALA A 67 1.22 -20.40 4.85
C ALA A 67 1.62 -20.85 6.26
N ALA A 68 1.43 -19.96 7.24
CA ALA A 68 0.94 -20.34 8.55
C ALA A 68 -0.30 -19.48 8.84
N GLU A 69 -1.36 -19.75 8.07
CA GLU A 69 -2.72 -19.54 8.52
C GLU A 69 -3.06 -20.78 9.36
N GLU A 70 -2.83 -20.74 10.67
CA GLU A 70 -3.45 -21.71 11.58
C GLU A 70 -3.63 -21.09 12.99
N LYS A 71 -4.89 -20.73 13.27
CA LYS A 71 -5.60 -20.97 14.54
C LYS A 71 -5.16 -20.18 15.79
N PRO A 72 -6.03 -19.31 16.37
CA PRO A 72 -5.95 -19.02 17.79
C PRO A 72 -6.48 -20.26 18.53
N ALA A 73 -5.61 -21.25 18.76
CA ALA A 73 -5.92 -22.35 19.64
C ALA A 73 -5.83 -21.84 21.08
N ALA A 74 -6.98 -21.84 21.75
CA ALA A 74 -7.14 -21.57 23.16
C ALA A 74 -6.18 -22.40 24.03
N ALA A 75 -5.60 -21.76 25.03
CA ALA A 75 -5.22 -22.37 26.30
C ALA A 75 -5.23 -21.31 27.41
N PRO A 76 -6.21 -21.27 28.33
CA PRO A 76 -5.92 -21.06 29.75
C PRO A 76 -5.33 -22.38 30.30
N PRO A 77 -4.73 -22.47 31.51
CA PRO A 77 -4.74 -21.53 32.64
C PRO A 77 -3.33 -21.28 33.24
N GLU A 78 -3.18 -20.27 34.09
CA GLU A 78 -2.46 -20.49 35.35
C GLU A 78 -2.81 -19.40 36.36
N ALA A 79 -3.37 -19.87 37.48
CA ALA A 79 -3.72 -19.06 38.62
C ALA A 79 -2.44 -18.59 39.31
N ALA A 80 -2.26 -17.28 39.43
CA ALA A 80 -1.43 -16.68 40.45
C ALA A 80 -2.32 -15.76 41.29
N THR A 81 -2.97 -16.33 42.29
CA THR A 81 -3.55 -15.56 43.40
C THR A 81 -2.40 -14.93 44.20
N PRO A 82 -2.37 -13.61 44.45
CA PRO A 82 -1.54 -13.09 45.53
C PRO A 82 -2.17 -13.53 46.86
N ALA A 83 -1.39 -14.24 47.66
CA ALA A 83 -1.68 -14.46 49.07
C ALA A 83 -1.56 -13.14 49.83
N THR A 84 -2.44 -13.00 50.82
CA THR A 84 -2.60 -12.00 51.88
C THR A 84 -1.38 -11.16 52.25
#